data_AF-A0A8B6LR95-F1
#
_entry.id   AF-A0A8B6LR95-F1
#
_cell.length_a   1.000
_cell.length_b   1.000
_cell.length_c   1.000
_cell.angle_alpha   90.00
_cell.angle_beta   90.00
_cell.angle_gamma   90.00
#
_symmetry.space_group_name_H-M   'P 1'
#
loop_
_entity.id
_entity.type
_entity.pdbx_description
1 polymer ?
#
loop_
_entity_poly.entity_id
_entity_poly.type
_entity_poly.pdbx_seq_one_letter_code
_entity_poly.pdbx_strand_id
1 'polypeptide(L)'
;MKKLLISLVATLPLGAAWPAFAGPDFQLIEKARADRQAAVAAQMVNASRVDRATGQRVNCPPEPLALPLDHGPRAQTTPGENRMRKARYEAQVKACTNPAL
;
A
#
# COMPACT_ATOMS: atom_id res chain seq x y z
N MET A 1 -40.82 28.40 -4.78
CA MET A 1 -39.61 27.81 -5.41
C MET A 1 -38.33 28.64 -5.23
N LYS A 2 -38.36 29.91 -4.80
CA LYS A 2 -37.14 30.74 -4.59
C LYS A 2 -36.39 30.47 -3.26
N LYS A 3 -37.08 30.02 -2.21
CA LYS A 3 -36.51 29.84 -0.86
C LYS A 3 -35.65 28.57 -0.71
N LEU A 4 -35.93 27.54 -1.52
CA LEU A 4 -35.16 26.29 -1.54
C LEU A 4 -33.80 26.43 -2.27
N LEU A 5 -33.71 27.36 -3.22
CA LEU A 5 -32.46 27.62 -3.94
C LEU A 5 -31.44 28.34 -3.04
N ILE A 6 -31.91 29.19 -2.11
CA ILE A 6 -31.04 29.91 -1.18
C ILE A 6 -30.43 28.96 -0.13
N SER A 7 -31.18 27.96 0.34
CA SER A 7 -30.65 26.97 1.29
C SER A 7 -29.64 26.02 0.64
N LEU A 8 -29.76 25.75 -0.67
CA LEU A 8 -28.86 24.83 -1.37
C LEU A 8 -27.49 25.45 -1.67
N VAL A 9 -27.41 26.78 -1.79
CA VAL A 9 -26.15 27.50 -2.07
C VAL A 9 -25.33 27.72 -0.79
N ALA A 10 -25.97 27.72 0.38
CA ALA A 10 -25.29 28.01 1.65
C ALA A 10 -24.45 26.84 2.21
N THR A 11 -24.64 25.61 1.75
CA THR A 11 -23.95 24.42 2.29
C THR A 11 -22.73 23.97 1.48
N LEU A 12 -22.41 24.63 0.37
CA LEU A 12 -21.29 24.23 -0.49
C LEU A 12 -19.86 24.67 -0.09
N PRO A 13 -19.57 25.58 0.87
CA PRO A 13 -18.18 26.00 1.08
C PRO A 13 -17.41 25.22 2.16
N LEU A 14 -17.99 24.20 2.81
CA LEU A 14 -17.31 23.47 3.90
C LEU A 14 -16.42 22.30 3.45
N GLY A 15 -16.30 22.05 2.14
CA GLY A 15 -15.49 20.94 1.59
C GLY A 15 -14.04 21.28 1.23
N ALA A 16 -13.68 22.57 1.20
CA ALA A 16 -12.34 23.04 0.85
C ALA A 16 -11.54 23.42 2.09
N ALA A 17 -11.63 22.61 3.17
CA ALA A 17 -10.72 22.74 4.31
C ALA A 17 -9.29 22.55 3.80
N TRP A 18 -8.62 23.69 3.67
CA TRP A 18 -7.33 23.86 3.05
C TRP A 18 -6.26 22.90 3.61
N PRO A 19 -5.31 22.44 2.78
CA PRO A 19 -4.05 21.90 3.27
C PRO A 19 -3.16 23.04 3.82
N ALA A 20 -3.71 23.90 4.68
CA ALA A 20 -3.06 25.13 5.15
C ALA A 20 -2.01 24.91 6.27
N PHE A 21 -1.76 23.65 6.66
CA PHE A 21 -0.77 23.28 7.69
C PHE A 21 0.21 22.19 7.25
N ALA A 22 0.29 21.92 5.95
CA ALA A 22 1.22 20.93 5.42
C ALA A 22 2.37 21.68 4.76
N GLY A 23 3.61 21.45 5.21
CA GLY A 23 4.79 22.05 4.62
C GLY A 23 4.91 21.71 3.12
N PRO A 24 5.83 22.37 2.39
CA PRO A 24 6.07 22.06 0.98
C PRO A 24 6.42 20.58 0.73
N ASP A 25 6.90 19.89 1.76
CA ASP A 25 7.19 18.47 1.79
C ASP A 25 5.95 17.57 1.76
N PHE A 26 4.78 18.04 2.19
CA PHE A 26 3.58 17.20 2.27
C PHE A 26 3.13 16.67 0.92
N GLN A 27 3.17 17.49 -0.13
CA GLN A 27 2.83 17.02 -1.49
C GLN A 27 3.82 15.97 -1.98
N LEU A 28 5.11 16.10 -1.63
CA LEU A 28 6.14 15.11 -1.94
C LEU A 28 5.89 13.80 -1.18
N ILE A 29 5.50 13.88 0.09
CA ILE A 29 5.17 12.72 0.93
C ILE A 29 3.92 11.99 0.41
N GLU A 30 2.85 12.72 0.08
CA GLU A 30 1.62 12.12 -0.45
C GLU A 30 1.83 11.53 -1.85
N LYS A 31 2.61 12.19 -2.70
CA LYS A 31 3.02 11.61 -4.00
C LYS A 31 3.81 10.31 -3.79
N ALA A 32 4.81 10.33 -2.90
CA ALA A 32 5.58 9.12 -2.60
C ALA A 32 4.71 7.99 -2.03
N ARG A 33 3.69 8.32 -1.23
CA ARG A 33 2.71 7.33 -0.74
C ARG A 33 1.87 6.77 -1.88
N ALA A 34 1.37 7.60 -2.78
CA ALA A 34 0.60 7.18 -3.95
C ALA A 34 1.43 6.29 -4.88
N ASP A 35 2.68 6.67 -5.17
CA ASP A 35 3.60 5.88 -6.00
C ASP A 35 3.88 4.51 -5.35
N ARG A 36 4.03 4.46 -4.02
CA ARG A 36 4.22 3.21 -3.28
C ARG A 36 2.98 2.31 -3.35
N GLN A 37 1.79 2.88 -3.23
CA GLN A 37 0.53 2.14 -3.37
C GLN A 37 0.37 1.58 -4.79
N ALA A 38 0.68 2.38 -5.81
CA ALA A 38 0.66 1.94 -7.20
C ALA A 38 1.67 0.82 -7.47
N ALA A 39 2.89 0.92 -6.93
CA ALA A 39 3.91 -0.12 -7.05
C ALA A 39 3.49 -1.45 -6.37
N VAL A 40 2.89 -1.38 -5.18
CA VAL A 40 2.35 -2.56 -4.49
C VAL A 40 1.19 -3.18 -5.28
N ALA A 41 0.28 -2.36 -5.80
CA ALA A 41 -0.82 -2.84 -6.64
C ALA A 41 -0.30 -3.51 -7.93
N ALA A 42 0.69 -2.91 -8.60
CA ALA A 42 1.31 -3.49 -9.79
C ALA A 42 2.04 -4.82 -9.49
N GLN A 43 2.69 -4.93 -8.33
CA GLN A 43 3.30 -6.18 -7.88
C GLN A 43 2.26 -7.28 -7.62
N MET A 44 1.09 -6.94 -7.07
CA MET A 44 0.00 -7.90 -6.89
C MET A 44 -0.58 -8.41 -8.22
N VAL A 45 -0.66 -7.55 -9.23
CA VAL A 45 -1.21 -7.91 -10.55
C VAL A 45 -0.24 -8.78 -11.37
N ASN A 46 1.08 -8.61 -11.18
CA ASN A 46 2.10 -9.32 -11.95
C ASN A 46 2.64 -10.59 -11.28
N ALA A 47 2.17 -10.95 -10.08
CA ALA A 47 2.61 -12.14 -9.37
C ALA A 47 1.93 -13.43 -9.89
N SER A 48 1.78 -13.58 -11.21
CA SER A 48 1.26 -14.80 -11.83
C SER A 48 2.43 -15.74 -12.19
N ARG A 49 2.43 -16.94 -11.63
CA ARG A 49 3.32 -18.05 -11.98
C ARG A 49 2.59 -19.02 -12.90
N VAL A 50 3.30 -19.74 -13.78
CA VAL A 50 2.73 -20.90 -14.49
C VAL A 50 3.05 -22.16 -13.71
N ASP A 51 2.03 -22.90 -13.29
CA ASP A 51 2.19 -24.20 -12.66
C ASP A 51 2.72 -25.20 -13.69
N ARG A 52 3.78 -25.91 -13.34
CA ARG A 52 4.47 -26.87 -14.24
C ARG A 52 3.67 -28.16 -14.40
N ALA A 53 2.87 -28.54 -13.40
CA ALA A 53 2.08 -29.77 -13.43
C ALA A 53 0.81 -29.61 -14.27
N THR A 54 0.19 -28.43 -14.24
CA THR A 54 -1.10 -28.15 -14.89
C THR A 54 -1.01 -27.20 -16.08
N GLY A 55 0.13 -26.52 -16.28
CA GLY A 55 0.32 -25.49 -17.30
C GLY A 55 -0.48 -24.21 -17.05
N GLN A 56 -1.20 -24.10 -15.93
CA GLN A 56 -2.08 -22.96 -15.64
C GLN A 56 -1.34 -21.81 -14.96
N ARG A 57 -1.76 -20.57 -15.25
CA ARG A 57 -1.30 -19.41 -14.48
C ARG A 57 -1.91 -19.43 -13.08
N VAL A 58 -1.12 -19.79 -12.08
CA VAL A 58 -1.42 -19.65 -10.67
C VAL A 58 -0.98 -18.27 -10.19
N ASN A 59 -1.91 -17.54 -9.60
CA ASN A 59 -1.55 -16.32 -8.89
C ASN A 59 -0.79 -16.71 -7.62
N CYS A 60 0.44 -16.21 -7.50
CA CYS A 60 1.25 -16.34 -6.29
C CYS A 60 1.61 -14.94 -5.74
N PRO A 61 0.62 -14.11 -5.38
CA PRO A 61 0.89 -12.83 -4.74
C PRO A 61 1.50 -13.10 -3.35
N PRO A 62 2.73 -12.64 -3.07
CA PRO A 62 3.26 -12.69 -1.73
C PRO A 62 2.41 -11.79 -0.81
N GLU A 63 2.24 -12.19 0.44
CA GLU A 63 1.54 -11.36 1.41
C GLU A 63 2.24 -9.98 1.54
N PRO A 64 1.51 -8.85 1.59
CA PRO A 64 2.13 -7.53 1.69
C PRO A 64 3.14 -7.44 2.82
N LEU A 65 4.38 -7.03 2.50
CA LEU A 65 5.40 -6.81 3.52
C LEU A 65 5.12 -5.52 4.28
N ALA A 66 4.30 -5.61 5.32
CA ALA A 66 4.13 -4.57 6.33
C ALA A 66 5.12 -4.81 7.47
N LEU A 67 6.06 -3.89 7.66
CA LEU A 67 7.00 -3.90 8.78
C LEU A 67 6.53 -2.86 9.82
N PRO A 68 6.03 -3.30 10.99
CA PRO A 68 5.73 -2.40 12.10
C PRO A 68 6.99 -1.68 12.58
N LEU A 69 6.81 -0.54 13.25
CA LEU A 69 7.92 0.21 13.83
C LEU A 69 8.66 -0.64 14.88
N ASP A 70 9.96 -0.86 14.69
CA ASP A 70 10.80 -1.71 15.55
C ASP A 70 11.77 -0.93 16.45
N HIS A 71 11.71 0.40 16.42
CA HIS A 71 12.59 1.27 17.17
C HIS A 71 11.84 2.44 17.84
N GLY A 72 12.42 2.95 18.91
CA GLY A 72 11.92 4.11 19.64
C GLY A 72 10.91 3.77 20.75
N PRO A 73 10.40 4.80 21.46
CA PRO A 73 9.54 4.62 22.64
C PRO A 73 8.16 4.04 22.32
N ARG A 74 7.79 3.95 21.04
CA ARG A 74 6.53 3.38 20.55
C ARG A 74 6.76 2.22 19.57
N ALA A 75 7.86 1.48 19.75
CA ALA A 75 8.09 0.27 18.97
C ALA A 75 6.94 -0.72 19.18
N GLN A 76 6.40 -1.23 18.08
CA GLN A 76 5.30 -2.21 18.03
C GLN A 76 5.81 -3.63 17.85
N THR A 77 7.09 -3.78 17.51
CA THR A 77 7.75 -5.06 17.25
C THR A 77 9.24 -4.91 17.56
N THR A 78 10.00 -6.00 17.46
CA THR A 78 11.45 -5.97 17.61
C THR A 78 12.16 -6.01 16.26
N PRO A 79 13.42 -5.54 16.17
CA PRO A 79 14.20 -5.62 14.93
C PRO A 79 14.42 -7.08 14.46
N GLY A 80 14.44 -8.04 15.40
CA GLY A 80 14.51 -9.46 15.09
C GLY A 80 13.27 -9.96 14.35
N GLU A 81 12.07 -9.63 14.84
CA GLU A 81 10.81 -10.04 14.23
C GLU A 81 10.63 -9.45 12.82
N ASN A 82 11.02 -8.19 12.61
CA ASN A 82 10.98 -7.57 11.29
C ASN A 82 11.93 -8.24 10.30
N ARG A 83 13.14 -8.62 10.73
CA ARG A 83 14.06 -9.39 9.88
C ARG A 83 13.47 -10.73 9.48
N MET A 84 12.78 -11.42 10.38
CA MET A 84 12.10 -12.69 10.08
C MET A 84 10.93 -12.50 9.09
N ARG A 85 10.10 -11.45 9.27
CA ARG A 85 9.03 -11.12 8.31
C ARG A 85 9.59 -10.85 6.92
N LYS A 86 10.67 -10.05 6.83
CA LYS A 86 11.35 -9.75 5.57
C LYS A 86 11.90 -11.01 4.91
N ALA A 87 12.58 -11.88 5.67
CA ALA A 87 13.11 -13.13 5.15
C ALA A 87 12.02 -14.06 4.61
N ARG A 88 10.87 -14.16 5.31
CA ARG A 88 9.72 -14.94 4.84
C ARG A 88 9.13 -14.38 3.56
N TYR A 89 9.01 -13.05 3.45
CA TYR A 89 8.54 -12.41 2.23
C TYR A 89 9.48 -12.68 1.05
N GLU A 90 10.79 -12.52 1.25
CA GLU A 90 11.79 -12.83 0.22
C GLU A 90 11.76 -14.31 -0.19
N ALA A 91 11.56 -15.23 0.75
CA ALA A 91 11.42 -16.66 0.47
C ALA A 91 10.16 -16.95 -0.36
N GLN A 92 9.02 -16.32 -0.04
CA GLN A 92 7.79 -16.44 -0.82
C GLN A 92 8.00 -15.93 -2.24
N VAL A 93 8.57 -14.73 -2.41
CA VAL A 93 8.88 -14.17 -3.74
C VAL A 93 9.77 -15.12 -4.55
N LYS A 94 10.82 -15.67 -3.93
CA LYS A 94 11.73 -16.64 -4.58
C LYS A 94 11.03 -17.95 -4.96
N ALA A 95 10.17 -18.48 -4.09
CA ALA A 95 9.40 -19.68 -4.39
C ALA A 95 8.39 -19.46 -5.52
N CYS A 96 7.90 -18.22 -5.68
CA CYS A 96 7.02 -17.85 -6.78
C CYS A 96 7.77 -17.74 -8.11
N THR A 97 8.99 -17.19 -8.12
CA THR A 97 9.78 -17.04 -9.35
C THR A 97 10.49 -18.30 -9.80
N ASN A 98 10.95 -19.14 -8.87
CA ASN A 98 11.58 -20.42 -9.16
C ASN A 98 10.79 -21.57 -8.52
N PRO A 99 9.94 -22.29 -9.29
CA PRO A 99 9.55 -23.63 -8.91
C PRO A 99 10.83 -24.41 -8.63
N ALA A 100 10.97 -25.01 -7.44
CA ALA A 100 11.94 -26.08 -7.29
C ALA A 100 11.73 -27.10 -8.43
N LEU A 101 12.82 -27.45 -9.10
CA LEU A 101 12.90 -28.49 -10.13
C LEU A 101 12.36 -29.82 -9.63
#